data_AF-A0A507DI26-F1
#
_entry.id   AF-A0A507DI26-F1
#
_cell.length_a   1.000
_cell.length_b   1.000
_cell.length_c   1.000
_cell.angle_alpha   90.00
_cell.angle_beta   90.00
_cell.angle_gamma   90.00
#
_symmetry.space_group_name_H-M   'P 1'
#
loop_
_entity.id
_entity.type
_entity.pdbx_description
1 polymer ?
#
loop_
_entity_poly.entity_id
_entity_poly.type
_entity_poly.pdbx_seq_one_letter_code
_entity_poly.pdbx_strand_id
1 'polypeptide(L)'
;MDPVAEHWAKRVKKAVDGKTHMKSYGVKRKIRTLGWNADGRRLASGSTDGYVRIYSTTAIDLGADAGSELRGHSGDVDQIAWHPTHTDLLASTGNDKTVRLWDLRKPSAAQMVETKAANINMSWHPAGLTVGVGDHNDVITFIDIRGRSDADSVARIANKLERPEAGETNEFAWNYAGNLLYIAKGADLRGNVEILHYPTLDKSETIDAHTASCYCIDFDPKGRYWATGSADSLIALWDIEESICIRTFARGDEAVQSIGFSHDGELLAAASPERPIYIMHVETGQYVGHVDTFGGSTNTVAWHPTKHWLAYAAVKADGAIHLLQIPNV
;
A
#
# COMPACT_ATOMS: atom_id res chain seq x y z
N MET A 1 14.89 26.98 -1.45
CA MET A 1 13.72 26.09 -1.61
C MET A 1 12.84 26.72 -2.68
N ASP A 2 12.24 25.92 -3.54
CA ASP A 2 11.24 26.38 -4.52
C ASP A 2 10.02 26.97 -3.77
N PRO A 3 9.36 28.04 -4.26
CA PRO A 3 8.23 28.66 -3.56
C PRO A 3 7.06 27.69 -3.28
N VAL A 4 6.79 26.75 -4.19
CA VAL A 4 5.73 25.74 -4.02
C VAL A 4 6.12 24.76 -2.93
N ALA A 5 7.37 24.30 -2.94
CA ALA A 5 7.89 23.43 -1.88
C ALA A 5 7.92 24.14 -0.52
N GLU A 6 8.25 25.43 -0.46
CA GLU A 6 8.25 26.20 0.77
C GLU A 6 6.82 26.37 1.34
N HIS A 7 5.84 26.56 0.45
CA HIS A 7 4.42 26.59 0.84
C HIS A 7 4.01 25.25 1.47
N TRP A 8 4.34 24.13 0.81
CA TRP A 8 4.09 22.80 1.34
C TRP A 8 4.83 22.54 2.67
N ALA A 9 6.06 23.00 2.79
CA ALA A 9 6.84 22.83 4.01
C ALA A 9 6.21 23.55 5.21
N LYS A 10 5.65 24.74 5.00
CA LYS A 10 4.89 25.46 6.04
C LYS A 10 3.64 24.70 6.47
N ARG A 11 2.90 24.10 5.52
CA ARG A 11 1.69 23.31 5.80
C ARG A 11 1.99 22.02 6.56
N VAL A 12 3.01 21.27 6.12
CA VAL A 12 3.48 20.05 6.81
C VAL A 12 3.95 20.40 8.21
N LYS A 13 4.77 21.44 8.36
CA LYS A 13 5.23 21.90 9.68
C LYS A 13 4.07 22.26 10.60
N LYS A 14 3.09 23.02 10.12
CA LYS A 14 1.87 23.38 10.89
C LYS A 14 1.11 22.13 11.35
N ALA A 15 1.01 21.10 10.51
CA ALA A 15 0.36 19.83 10.87
C ALA A 15 1.12 19.07 11.98
N VAL A 16 2.45 19.01 11.86
CA VAL A 16 3.33 18.33 12.81
C VAL A 16 3.35 19.06 14.16
N ASP A 17 3.56 20.39 14.13
CA ASP A 17 3.58 21.25 15.32
C ASP A 17 2.21 21.29 16.03
N GLY A 18 1.12 21.16 15.26
CA GLY A 18 -0.24 20.99 15.77
C GLY A 18 -0.49 19.66 16.49
N LYS A 19 0.46 18.72 16.45
CA LYS A 19 0.45 17.44 17.18
C LYS A 19 -0.76 16.55 16.89
N THR A 20 -1.45 16.73 15.76
CA THR A 20 -2.63 15.91 15.41
C THR A 20 -2.30 14.42 15.29
N HIS A 21 -1.07 14.12 14.91
CA HIS A 21 -0.54 12.77 14.71
C HIS A 21 -0.13 12.06 16.02
N MET A 22 -0.05 12.78 17.15
CA MET A 22 0.32 12.16 18.44
C MET A 22 -0.80 11.30 19.03
N LYS A 23 -2.06 11.51 18.62
CA LYS A 23 -3.15 10.66 19.03
C LYS A 23 -3.10 9.37 18.23
N SER A 24 -3.03 8.24 18.93
CA SER A 24 -3.09 6.92 18.33
C SER A 24 -4.52 6.36 18.35
N TYR A 25 -4.79 5.47 17.42
CA TYR A 25 -6.09 4.85 17.17
C TYR A 25 -5.92 3.35 16.97
N GLY A 26 -6.98 2.59 17.23
CA GLY A 26 -7.00 1.15 17.01
C GLY A 26 -6.47 0.34 18.20
N VAL A 27 -5.98 -0.87 17.89
CA VAL A 27 -5.71 -1.92 18.87
C VAL A 27 -4.21 -2.09 19.09
N LYS A 28 -3.82 -2.50 20.31
CA LYS A 28 -2.41 -2.72 20.68
C LYS A 28 -1.81 -4.02 20.09
N ARG A 29 -1.70 -4.11 18.77
CA ARG A 29 -1.13 -5.24 18.01
C ARG A 29 -0.27 -4.73 16.88
N LYS A 30 0.74 -5.52 16.46
CA LYS A 30 1.55 -5.15 15.29
C LYS A 30 0.64 -5.09 14.05
N ILE A 31 0.44 -3.87 13.54
CA ILE A 31 -0.23 -3.61 12.27
C ILE A 31 0.76 -3.90 11.15
N ARG A 32 0.34 -4.71 10.18
CA ARG A 32 1.14 -5.05 8.99
C ARG A 32 0.79 -4.16 7.80
N THR A 33 -0.47 -3.74 7.72
CA THR A 33 -1.03 -3.07 6.55
C THR A 33 -2.16 -2.12 6.94
N LEU A 34 -2.32 -1.04 6.17
CA LEU A 34 -3.34 -0.02 6.30
C LEU A 34 -3.85 0.39 4.91
N GLY A 35 -5.11 0.80 4.82
CA GLY A 35 -5.64 1.33 3.55
C GLY A 35 -6.97 2.02 3.71
N TRP A 36 -7.20 3.06 2.90
CA TRP A 36 -8.47 3.78 2.84
C TRP A 36 -9.38 3.15 1.78
N ASN A 37 -10.69 3.15 2.05
CA ASN A 37 -11.67 2.80 1.03
C ASN A 37 -11.80 3.93 -0.01
N ALA A 38 -12.44 3.64 -1.14
CA ALA A 38 -12.49 4.53 -2.31
C ALA A 38 -13.04 5.96 -2.03
N ASP A 39 -13.98 6.12 -1.10
CA ASP A 39 -14.56 7.43 -0.74
C ASP A 39 -13.87 8.08 0.48
N GLY A 40 -12.87 7.41 1.07
CA GLY A 40 -12.14 7.86 2.24
C GLY A 40 -12.95 7.85 3.53
N ARG A 41 -14.17 7.27 3.51
CA ARG A 41 -15.01 7.22 4.71
C ARG A 41 -14.59 6.13 5.70
N ARG A 42 -13.77 5.18 5.28
CA ARG A 42 -13.28 4.07 6.11
C ARG A 42 -11.79 3.85 5.92
N LEU A 43 -11.11 3.60 7.04
CA LEU A 43 -9.75 3.07 7.07
C LEU A 43 -9.82 1.60 7.51
N ALA A 44 -9.02 0.73 6.91
CA ALA A 44 -8.85 -0.65 7.35
C ALA A 44 -7.43 -0.90 7.81
N SER A 45 -7.27 -1.86 8.71
CA SER A 45 -5.96 -2.39 9.10
C SER A 45 -5.96 -3.92 9.12
N GLY A 46 -4.84 -4.53 8.75
CA GLY A 46 -4.54 -5.95 9.01
C GLY A 46 -3.42 -6.08 10.06
N SER A 47 -3.55 -7.06 10.95
CA SER A 47 -2.63 -7.24 12.09
C SER A 47 -2.22 -8.69 12.33
N THR A 48 -1.18 -8.87 13.15
CA THR A 48 -0.61 -10.18 13.51
C THR A 48 -1.51 -11.06 14.37
N ASP A 49 -2.66 -10.56 14.84
CA ASP A 49 -3.68 -11.35 15.53
C ASP A 49 -4.71 -11.97 14.57
N GLY A 50 -4.50 -11.80 13.26
CA GLY A 50 -5.35 -12.36 12.20
C GLY A 50 -6.63 -11.58 11.95
N TYR A 51 -6.74 -10.35 12.46
CA TYR A 51 -7.98 -9.59 12.35
C TYR A 51 -7.82 -8.49 11.31
N VAL A 52 -8.87 -8.30 10.51
CA VAL A 52 -9.06 -7.07 9.75
C VAL A 52 -9.99 -6.16 10.54
N ARG A 53 -9.64 -4.90 10.69
CA ARG A 53 -10.43 -3.93 11.47
C ARG A 53 -10.80 -2.73 10.62
N ILE A 54 -12.06 -2.28 10.72
CA ILE A 54 -12.60 -1.17 9.93
C ILE A 54 -12.93 0.02 10.83
N TYR A 55 -12.36 1.18 10.54
CA TYR A 55 -12.52 2.43 11.28
C TYR A 55 -13.32 3.43 10.46
N SER A 56 -14.39 4.00 11.04
CA SER A 56 -15.13 5.11 10.43
C SER A 56 -14.42 6.44 10.64
N THR A 57 -14.63 7.38 9.73
CA THR A 57 -13.79 8.59 9.57
C THR A 57 -14.53 9.90 9.80
N THR A 58 -15.77 9.86 10.32
CA THR A 58 -16.60 11.03 10.69
C THR A 58 -16.03 11.83 11.88
N ALA A 59 -14.73 12.15 11.83
CA ALA A 59 -13.77 12.28 12.93
C ALA A 59 -13.49 10.91 13.55
N ILE A 60 -12.22 10.53 13.71
CA ILE A 60 -11.85 9.26 14.33
C ILE A 60 -12.32 9.34 15.78
N ASP A 61 -13.45 8.67 16.03
CA ASP A 61 -14.27 8.91 17.19
C ASP A 61 -13.50 8.61 18.48
N LEU A 62 -13.77 9.47 19.45
CA LEU A 62 -13.04 9.67 20.68
C LEU A 62 -13.08 8.41 21.56
N GLY A 63 -12.12 7.52 21.39
CA GLY A 63 -11.86 6.46 22.38
C GLY A 63 -12.93 5.37 22.48
N ALA A 64 -13.79 5.20 21.47
CA ALA A 64 -14.66 4.04 21.38
C ALA A 64 -13.88 2.87 20.77
N ASP A 65 -13.51 1.94 21.65
CA ASP A 65 -12.81 0.69 21.37
C ASP A 65 -13.44 -0.08 20.19
N ALA A 66 -12.56 -0.59 19.35
CA ALA A 66 -12.78 -1.51 18.23
C ALA A 66 -13.67 -0.98 17.08
N GLY A 67 -13.01 -0.49 16.03
CA GLY A 67 -13.59 -0.56 14.68
C GLY A 67 -14.10 -1.98 14.37
N SER A 68 -15.09 -2.12 13.47
CA SER A 68 -15.71 -3.42 13.20
C SER A 68 -14.66 -4.47 12.86
N GLU A 69 -14.66 -5.57 13.60
CA GLU A 69 -13.70 -6.66 13.43
C GLU A 69 -14.25 -7.68 12.44
N LEU A 70 -13.47 -7.93 11.41
CA LEU A 70 -13.70 -8.98 10.43
C LEU A 70 -12.80 -10.15 10.80
N ARG A 71 -13.42 -11.22 11.29
CA ARG A 71 -12.75 -12.39 11.84
C ARG A 71 -12.82 -13.55 10.87
N GLY A 72 -11.76 -14.35 10.81
CA GLY A 72 -11.74 -15.57 10.04
C GLY A 72 -10.33 -16.08 9.71
N HIS A 73 -9.34 -15.19 9.59
CA HIS A 73 -7.97 -15.65 9.39
C HIS A 73 -7.48 -16.42 10.63
N SER A 74 -6.71 -17.49 10.40
CA SER A 74 -6.08 -18.31 11.45
C SER A 74 -4.61 -17.97 11.67
N GLY A 75 -4.11 -16.93 11.00
CA GLY A 75 -2.75 -16.45 11.05
C GLY A 75 -2.70 -14.95 10.74
N ASP A 76 -1.52 -14.38 10.59
CA ASP A 76 -1.31 -12.95 10.36
C ASP A 76 -2.06 -12.46 9.11
N VAL A 77 -2.59 -11.24 9.17
CA VAL A 77 -3.05 -10.54 7.96
C VAL A 77 -1.89 -9.68 7.46
N ASP A 78 -1.24 -10.12 6.39
CA ASP A 78 -0.04 -9.47 5.84
C ASP A 78 -0.39 -8.29 4.94
N GLN A 79 -1.45 -8.38 4.13
CA GLN A 79 -1.90 -7.27 3.27
C GLN A 79 -3.42 -7.18 3.22
N ILE A 80 -3.93 -5.96 3.10
CA ILE A 80 -5.32 -5.65 2.78
C ILE A 80 -5.35 -4.71 1.58
N ALA A 81 -6.39 -4.80 0.76
CA ALA A 81 -6.61 -3.86 -0.34
C ALA A 81 -8.10 -3.62 -0.54
N TRP A 82 -8.52 -2.36 -0.43
CA TRP A 82 -9.89 -1.96 -0.73
C TRP A 82 -10.16 -2.08 -2.23
N HIS A 83 -11.37 -2.45 -2.57
CA HIS A 83 -11.80 -2.44 -3.95
C HIS A 83 -11.70 -1.01 -4.52
N PRO A 84 -11.21 -0.83 -5.77
CA PRO A 84 -10.86 0.49 -6.31
C PRO A 84 -12.04 1.48 -6.39
N THR A 85 -13.27 0.98 -6.59
CA THR A 85 -14.48 1.82 -6.73
C THR A 85 -15.60 1.51 -5.72
N HIS A 86 -15.83 0.25 -5.36
CA HIS A 86 -16.83 -0.15 -4.37
C HIS A 86 -16.40 0.11 -2.93
N THR A 87 -17.11 0.99 -2.23
CA THR A 87 -16.78 1.52 -0.90
C THR A 87 -16.93 0.53 0.26
N ASP A 88 -17.62 -0.60 0.03
CA ASP A 88 -17.91 -1.64 1.03
C ASP A 88 -17.18 -2.96 0.75
N LEU A 89 -16.35 -3.04 -0.29
CA LEU A 89 -15.63 -4.27 -0.65
C LEU A 89 -14.14 -4.16 -0.31
N LEU A 90 -13.61 -5.20 0.34
CA LEU A 90 -12.23 -5.28 0.79
C LEU A 90 -11.68 -6.69 0.58
N ALA A 91 -10.42 -6.82 0.18
CA ALA A 91 -9.70 -8.09 0.20
C ALA A 91 -8.67 -8.11 1.34
N SER A 92 -8.42 -9.28 1.93
CA SER A 92 -7.33 -9.50 2.87
C SER A 92 -6.65 -10.84 2.64
N THR A 93 -5.36 -10.91 2.96
CA THR A 93 -4.56 -12.12 2.82
C THR A 93 -3.46 -12.18 3.88
N GLY A 94 -2.90 -13.36 4.07
CA GLY A 94 -1.67 -13.51 4.84
C GLY A 94 -1.19 -14.95 4.96
N ASN A 95 -0.44 -15.21 6.03
CA ASN A 95 0.31 -16.44 6.21
C ASN A 95 -0.53 -17.71 6.42
N ASP A 96 -1.84 -17.58 6.63
CA ASP A 96 -2.77 -18.70 6.73
C ASP A 96 -3.17 -19.32 5.39
N LYS A 97 -2.56 -18.85 4.29
CA LYS A 97 -2.77 -19.35 2.92
C LYS A 97 -4.20 -19.12 2.42
N THR A 98 -4.88 -18.11 2.94
CA THR A 98 -6.21 -17.73 2.47
C THR A 98 -6.25 -16.31 1.94
N VAL A 99 -7.11 -16.10 0.96
CA VAL A 99 -7.57 -14.79 0.51
C VAL A 99 -9.03 -14.68 0.90
N ARG A 100 -9.38 -13.61 1.62
CA ARG A 100 -10.74 -13.34 2.06
C ARG A 100 -11.27 -12.09 1.39
N LEU A 101 -12.46 -12.20 0.81
CA LEU A 101 -13.18 -11.10 0.20
C LEU A 101 -14.36 -10.73 1.09
N TRP A 102 -14.31 -9.52 1.63
CA TRP A 102 -15.26 -8.99 2.58
C TRP A 102 -16.24 -8.06 1.87
N ASP A 103 -17.52 -8.27 2.13
CA ASP A 103 -18.57 -7.30 1.87
C ASP A 103 -19.05 -6.75 3.21
N LEU A 104 -18.77 -5.47 3.48
CA LEU A 104 -19.10 -4.85 4.75
C LEU A 104 -20.61 -4.68 4.98
N ARG A 105 -21.44 -4.90 3.95
CA ARG A 105 -22.89 -5.00 4.09
C ARG A 105 -23.31 -6.36 4.68
N LYS A 106 -22.42 -7.36 4.65
CA LYS A 106 -22.60 -8.75 5.14
C LYS A 106 -21.29 -9.30 5.77
N PRO A 107 -20.77 -8.69 6.84
CA PRO A 107 -19.40 -8.93 7.32
C PRO A 107 -19.12 -10.34 7.85
N SER A 108 -20.14 -11.12 8.21
CA SER A 108 -20.00 -12.52 8.65
C SER A 108 -19.87 -13.53 7.51
N ALA A 109 -20.01 -13.10 6.25
CA ALA A 109 -20.09 -13.96 5.08
C ALA A 109 -18.98 -13.66 4.06
N ALA A 110 -17.73 -13.58 4.52
CA ALA A 110 -16.60 -13.41 3.62
C ALA A 110 -16.45 -14.62 2.70
N GLN A 111 -16.26 -14.38 1.40
CA GLN A 111 -15.82 -15.45 0.51
C GLN A 111 -14.36 -15.75 0.80
N MET A 112 -13.99 -17.02 0.80
CA MET A 112 -12.64 -17.47 1.09
C MET A 112 -12.12 -18.30 -0.08
N VAL A 113 -10.90 -17.99 -0.51
CA VAL A 113 -10.16 -18.73 -1.53
C VAL A 113 -8.85 -19.22 -0.91
N GLU A 114 -8.63 -20.53 -0.94
CA GLU A 114 -7.37 -21.13 -0.48
C GLU A 114 -6.29 -21.01 -1.56
N THR A 115 -5.08 -20.61 -1.15
CA THR A 115 -3.87 -20.57 -1.99
C THR A 115 -2.89 -21.67 -1.57
N LYS A 116 -1.82 -21.87 -2.35
CA LYS A 116 -0.89 -22.98 -2.13
C LYS A 116 0.17 -22.66 -1.05
N ALA A 117 0.42 -21.39 -0.78
CA ALA A 117 1.46 -20.92 0.13
C ALA A 117 1.02 -19.68 0.91
N ALA A 118 1.85 -19.28 1.88
CA ALA A 118 1.59 -18.11 2.70
C ALA A 118 1.69 -16.86 1.82
N ASN A 119 0.64 -16.03 1.85
CA ASN A 119 0.50 -14.87 1.00
C ASN A 119 1.15 -13.64 1.67
N ILE A 120 1.76 -12.76 0.87
CA ILE A 120 2.59 -11.64 1.37
C ILE A 120 2.05 -10.26 0.99
N ASN A 121 1.62 -10.09 -0.26
CA ASN A 121 1.20 -8.83 -0.84
C ASN A 121 -0.03 -9.03 -1.75
N MET A 122 -0.70 -7.94 -2.08
CA MET A 122 -1.86 -7.97 -2.96
C MET A 122 -2.09 -6.61 -3.61
N SER A 123 -2.72 -6.66 -4.77
CA SER A 123 -3.21 -5.46 -5.43
C SER A 123 -4.47 -5.77 -6.23
N TRP A 124 -5.36 -4.78 -6.34
CA TRP A 124 -6.53 -4.89 -7.20
C TRP A 124 -6.18 -4.48 -8.62
N HIS A 125 -6.65 -5.24 -9.59
CA HIS A 125 -6.75 -4.75 -10.95
C HIS A 125 -7.71 -3.53 -10.96
N PRO A 126 -7.40 -2.43 -11.69
CA PRO A 126 -8.16 -1.17 -11.62
C PRO A 126 -9.64 -1.32 -12.00
N ALA A 127 -9.98 -2.28 -12.86
CA ALA A 127 -11.39 -2.60 -13.19
C ALA A 127 -12.19 -3.20 -12.00
N GLY A 128 -11.54 -3.61 -10.90
CA GLY A 128 -12.19 -4.16 -9.70
C GLY A 128 -12.68 -5.61 -9.83
N LEU A 129 -12.40 -6.29 -10.94
CA LEU A 129 -12.91 -7.64 -11.21
C LEU A 129 -11.92 -8.74 -10.83
N THR A 130 -10.67 -8.38 -10.53
CA THR A 130 -9.60 -9.33 -10.23
C THR A 130 -8.70 -8.75 -9.16
N VAL A 131 -8.29 -9.60 -8.22
CA VAL A 131 -7.24 -9.30 -7.24
C VAL A 131 -6.05 -10.22 -7.50
N GLY A 132 -4.84 -9.67 -7.54
CA GLY A 132 -3.60 -10.45 -7.52
C GLY A 132 -3.11 -10.61 -6.10
N VAL A 133 -2.59 -11.79 -5.79
CA VAL A 133 -2.03 -12.11 -4.48
C VAL A 133 -0.70 -12.83 -4.68
N GLY A 134 0.39 -12.24 -4.18
CA GLY A 134 1.70 -12.85 -4.20
C GLY A 134 1.92 -13.72 -2.96
N ASP A 135 2.72 -14.78 -3.11
CA ASP A 135 3.07 -15.69 -2.03
C ASP A 135 4.59 -15.87 -1.87
N HIS A 136 4.99 -16.52 -0.78
CA HIS A 136 6.39 -16.79 -0.43
C HIS A 136 7.16 -17.70 -1.42
N ASN A 137 6.49 -18.26 -2.43
CA ASN A 137 7.12 -19.08 -3.47
C ASN A 137 7.22 -18.32 -4.80
N ASP A 138 7.15 -16.98 -4.76
CA ASP A 138 7.19 -16.11 -5.92
C ASP A 138 6.07 -16.41 -6.94
N VAL A 139 4.91 -16.85 -6.46
CA VAL A 139 3.72 -17.04 -7.29
C VAL A 139 2.76 -15.88 -7.08
N ILE A 140 2.38 -15.20 -8.18
CA ILE A 140 1.24 -14.27 -8.17
C ILE A 140 0.00 -15.02 -8.64
N THR A 141 -0.95 -15.23 -7.74
CA THR A 141 -2.25 -15.84 -8.03
C THR A 141 -3.28 -14.75 -8.35
N PHE A 142 -3.93 -14.84 -9.51
CA PHE A 142 -4.99 -13.92 -9.92
C PHE A 142 -6.36 -14.53 -9.64
N ILE A 143 -7.17 -13.87 -8.83
CA ILE A 143 -8.49 -14.33 -8.39
C ILE A 143 -9.55 -13.44 -9.04
N ASP A 144 -10.40 -14.02 -9.90
CA ASP A 144 -11.58 -13.35 -10.44
C ASP A 144 -12.70 -13.41 -9.39
N ILE A 145 -13.24 -12.25 -9.05
CA ILE A 145 -14.28 -12.13 -8.03
C ILE A 145 -15.69 -12.31 -8.59
N ARG A 146 -15.84 -12.33 -9.91
CA ARG A 146 -17.08 -12.71 -10.58
C ARG A 146 -17.12 -14.23 -10.63
N GLY A 147 -17.91 -14.83 -9.74
CA GLY A 147 -18.30 -16.22 -9.97
C GLY A 147 -19.02 -16.36 -11.31
N ARG A 148 -19.04 -17.58 -11.86
CA ARG A 148 -19.78 -17.85 -13.10
C ARG A 148 -21.27 -17.55 -12.91
N SER A 149 -22.00 -17.41 -14.01
CA SER A 149 -23.43 -17.05 -14.04
C SER A 149 -24.38 -18.11 -13.44
N ASP A 150 -23.85 -19.15 -12.81
CA ASP A 150 -24.61 -20.12 -12.03
C ASP A 150 -24.75 -19.68 -10.56
N ALA A 151 -25.78 -20.18 -9.89
CA ALA A 151 -26.32 -19.66 -8.63
C ALA A 151 -25.35 -19.73 -7.42
N ASP A 152 -24.15 -20.30 -7.58
CA ASP A 152 -23.08 -20.38 -6.59
C ASP A 152 -21.84 -19.59 -7.05
N SER A 153 -22.05 -18.33 -7.44
CA SER A 153 -21.01 -17.45 -7.97
C SER A 153 -19.98 -17.04 -6.89
N VAL A 154 -19.00 -17.91 -6.62
CA VAL A 154 -17.88 -17.68 -5.68
C VAL A 154 -16.64 -17.23 -6.45
N ALA A 155 -15.85 -16.35 -5.84
CA ALA A 155 -14.53 -15.97 -6.33
C ALA A 155 -13.64 -17.19 -6.57
N ARG A 156 -12.82 -17.14 -7.63
CA ARG A 156 -12.01 -18.30 -8.05
C ARG A 156 -10.68 -17.87 -8.62
N ILE A 157 -9.69 -18.74 -8.48
CA ILE A 157 -8.39 -18.59 -9.14
C ILE A 157 -8.61 -18.67 -10.66
N ALA A 158 -8.27 -17.60 -11.37
CA ALA A 158 -8.42 -17.47 -12.81
C ALA A 158 -7.11 -17.76 -13.56
N ASN A 159 -5.97 -17.33 -13.01
CA ASN A 159 -4.65 -17.56 -13.58
C ASN A 159 -3.57 -17.51 -12.49
N LYS A 160 -2.35 -17.95 -12.80
CA LYS A 160 -1.18 -17.83 -11.94
C LYS A 160 0.04 -17.45 -12.75
N LEU A 161 0.93 -16.68 -12.14
CA LEU A 161 2.26 -16.40 -12.62
C LEU A 161 3.26 -17.07 -11.68
N GLU A 162 3.83 -18.19 -12.11
CA GLU A 162 4.84 -18.94 -11.33
C GLU A 162 6.24 -18.46 -11.74
N ARG A 163 7.08 -18.11 -10.75
CA ARG A 163 8.40 -17.51 -10.99
C ARG A 163 9.55 -18.18 -10.21
N PRO A 164 9.71 -19.52 -10.25
CA PRO A 164 10.70 -20.21 -9.40
C PRO A 164 12.16 -19.83 -9.64
N GLU A 165 12.48 -19.19 -10.76
CA GLU A 165 13.85 -18.76 -11.12
C GLU A 165 13.96 -17.24 -11.38
N ALA A 166 12.86 -16.48 -11.20
CA ALA A 166 12.82 -15.05 -11.55
C ALA A 166 13.08 -14.10 -10.37
N GLY A 167 13.59 -14.65 -9.27
CA GLY A 167 13.95 -13.94 -8.05
C GLY A 167 12.77 -13.49 -7.19
N GLU A 168 13.10 -12.94 -6.03
CA GLU A 168 12.13 -12.57 -4.99
C GLU A 168 11.16 -11.47 -5.48
N THR A 169 9.86 -11.70 -5.34
CA THR A 169 8.81 -10.70 -5.60
C THR A 169 8.44 -9.96 -4.32
N ASN A 170 8.80 -8.67 -4.22
CA ASN A 170 8.53 -7.87 -3.02
C ASN A 170 7.16 -7.19 -3.05
N GLU A 171 6.79 -6.57 -4.16
CA GLU A 171 5.53 -5.83 -4.32
C GLU A 171 5.14 -5.79 -5.80
N PHE A 172 3.84 -5.65 -6.10
CA PHE A 172 3.38 -5.45 -7.46
C PHE A 172 2.13 -4.58 -7.54
N ALA A 173 1.95 -3.93 -8.69
CA ALA A 173 0.78 -3.12 -8.96
C ALA A 173 0.47 -3.10 -10.47
N TRP A 174 -0.80 -2.87 -10.80
CA TRP A 174 -1.21 -2.58 -12.17
C TRP A 174 -1.09 -1.09 -12.45
N ASN A 175 -0.80 -0.75 -13.70
CA ASN A 175 -1.07 0.60 -14.19
C ASN A 175 -2.60 0.87 -14.24
N TYR A 176 -3.00 2.14 -14.38
CA TYR A 176 -4.42 2.50 -14.39
C TYR A 176 -5.24 1.90 -15.54
N ALA A 177 -4.60 1.62 -16.68
CA ALA A 177 -5.26 0.95 -17.80
C ALA A 177 -5.50 -0.55 -17.53
N GLY A 178 -4.81 -1.14 -16.56
CA GLY A 178 -4.91 -2.56 -16.19
C GLY A 178 -4.26 -3.50 -17.19
N ASN A 179 -3.59 -2.99 -18.23
CA ASN A 179 -2.97 -3.78 -19.27
C ASN A 179 -1.49 -4.10 -18.98
N LEU A 180 -0.89 -3.47 -17.96
CA LEU A 180 0.49 -3.73 -17.53
C LEU A 180 0.54 -4.03 -16.03
N LEU A 181 1.32 -5.04 -15.67
CA LEU A 181 1.64 -5.43 -14.29
C LEU A 181 3.11 -5.12 -14.00
N TYR A 182 3.36 -4.29 -13.00
CA TYR A 182 4.69 -3.89 -12.54
C TYR A 182 5.03 -4.69 -11.30
N ILE A 183 6.22 -5.29 -11.27
CA ILE A 183 6.67 -6.19 -10.21
C ILE A 183 8.04 -5.71 -9.72
N ALA A 184 8.10 -5.26 -8.46
CA ALA A 184 9.33 -4.89 -7.77
C ALA A 184 10.04 -6.13 -7.24
N LYS A 185 11.34 -6.27 -7.54
CA LYS A 185 12.12 -7.48 -7.25
C LYS A 185 13.21 -7.30 -6.19
N GLY A 186 13.64 -8.41 -5.62
CA GLY A 186 14.69 -8.51 -4.60
C GLY A 186 16.12 -8.23 -5.09
N ALA A 187 17.06 -8.30 -4.13
CA ALA A 187 18.47 -7.94 -4.31
C ALA A 187 19.24 -8.95 -5.17
N ASP A 188 18.77 -10.20 -5.24
CA ASP A 188 19.27 -11.22 -6.16
C ASP A 188 19.23 -10.76 -7.62
N LEU A 189 18.30 -9.84 -7.95
CA LEU A 189 18.14 -9.22 -9.26
C LEU A 189 18.32 -7.69 -9.24
N ARG A 190 19.24 -7.19 -8.40
CA ARG A 190 19.64 -5.78 -8.32
C ARG A 190 18.50 -4.79 -8.02
N GLY A 191 17.32 -5.24 -7.59
CA GLY A 191 16.20 -4.32 -7.34
C GLY A 191 15.48 -3.82 -8.58
N ASN A 192 15.48 -4.61 -9.65
CA ASN A 192 14.80 -4.25 -10.89
C ASN A 192 13.27 -4.25 -10.73
N VAL A 193 12.61 -3.52 -11.64
CA VAL A 193 11.15 -3.60 -11.84
C VAL A 193 10.88 -4.31 -13.15
N GLU A 194 10.13 -5.39 -13.10
CA GLU A 194 9.70 -6.12 -14.30
C GLU A 194 8.28 -5.71 -14.67
N ILE A 195 8.06 -5.45 -15.96
CA ILE A 195 6.77 -5.03 -16.49
C ILE A 195 6.28 -6.11 -17.45
N LEU A 196 5.08 -6.62 -17.19
CA LEU A 196 4.42 -7.64 -18.00
C LEU A 196 3.14 -7.09 -18.63
N HIS A 197 2.79 -7.60 -19.81
CA HIS A 197 1.43 -7.45 -20.32
C HIS A 197 0.45 -8.27 -19.48
N TYR A 198 -0.75 -7.74 -19.25
CA TYR A 198 -1.85 -8.43 -18.59
C TYR A 198 -3.06 -8.52 -19.54
N PRO A 199 -3.73 -9.67 -19.67
CA PRO A 199 -3.61 -10.91 -18.87
C PRO A 199 -2.65 -11.97 -19.44
N THR A 200 -1.90 -11.67 -20.49
CA THR A 200 -1.04 -12.64 -21.21
C THR A 200 0.23 -13.00 -20.44
N LEU A 201 0.69 -12.12 -19.54
CA LEU A 201 1.84 -12.29 -18.65
C LEU A 201 3.19 -12.46 -19.36
N ASP A 202 3.27 -12.11 -20.65
CA ASP A 202 4.54 -12.00 -21.36
C ASP A 202 5.26 -10.70 -20.99
N LYS A 203 6.59 -10.77 -20.97
CA LYS A 203 7.45 -9.66 -20.54
C LYS A 203 7.41 -8.53 -21.57
N SER A 204 7.03 -7.34 -21.11
CA SER A 204 7.14 -6.09 -21.87
C SER A 204 8.53 -5.50 -21.70
N GLU A 205 8.93 -5.24 -20.45
CA GLU A 205 10.18 -4.51 -20.15
C GLU A 205 10.79 -4.96 -18.81
N THR A 206 12.07 -4.63 -18.60
CA THR A 206 12.72 -4.70 -17.30
C THR A 206 13.51 -3.41 -17.08
N ILE A 207 13.24 -2.74 -15.97
CA ILE A 207 13.87 -1.48 -15.58
C ILE A 207 14.86 -1.75 -14.46
N ASP A 208 16.11 -1.36 -14.65
CA ASP A 208 17.16 -1.36 -13.62
C ASP A 208 16.92 -0.18 -12.66
N ALA A 209 15.92 -0.31 -11.78
CA ALA A 209 15.44 0.81 -11.00
C ALA A 209 16.36 1.21 -9.83
N HIS A 210 17.06 0.23 -9.25
CA HIS A 210 17.83 0.37 -8.02
C HIS A 210 19.13 -0.43 -8.07
N THR A 211 19.92 -0.35 -7.01
CA THR A 211 21.14 -1.16 -6.84
C THR A 211 21.00 -2.27 -5.79
N ALA A 212 19.88 -2.29 -5.09
CA ALA A 212 19.51 -3.26 -4.05
C ALA A 212 17.98 -3.49 -4.07
N SER A 213 17.47 -4.47 -3.32
CA SER A 213 16.04 -4.87 -3.32
C SER A 213 15.08 -3.69 -3.44
N CYS A 214 14.20 -3.72 -4.45
CA CYS A 214 13.10 -2.79 -4.57
C CYS A 214 11.94 -3.33 -3.75
N TYR A 215 11.55 -2.64 -2.67
CA TYR A 215 10.57 -3.14 -1.70
C TYR A 215 9.15 -2.70 -1.98
N CYS A 216 8.95 -1.52 -2.56
CA CYS A 216 7.62 -0.95 -2.74
C CYS A 216 7.50 -0.19 -4.06
N ILE A 217 6.29 -0.14 -4.59
CA ILE A 217 5.89 0.59 -5.78
C ILE A 217 4.54 1.26 -5.54
N ASP A 218 4.36 2.48 -6.02
CA ASP A 218 3.07 3.17 -5.99
C ASP A 218 2.89 4.06 -7.23
N PHE A 219 1.65 4.31 -7.63
CA PHE A 219 1.30 5.12 -8.78
C PHE A 219 0.70 6.46 -8.34
N ASP A 220 1.11 7.54 -9.02
CA ASP A 220 0.50 8.85 -8.85
C ASP A 220 -0.98 8.77 -9.27
N PRO A 221 -1.96 9.13 -8.40
CA PRO A 221 -3.39 9.18 -8.72
C PRO A 221 -3.76 10.01 -9.96
N LYS A 222 -2.87 10.89 -10.42
CA LYS A 222 -3.02 11.67 -11.66
C LYS A 222 -2.56 10.94 -12.91
N GLY A 223 -1.97 9.76 -12.77
CA GLY A 223 -1.46 8.96 -13.89
C GLY A 223 -0.27 9.62 -14.59
N ARG A 224 0.55 10.39 -13.87
CA ARG A 224 1.74 11.05 -14.43
C ARG A 224 3.00 10.24 -14.17
N TYR A 225 3.11 9.71 -12.96
CA TYR A 225 4.31 9.07 -12.47
C TYR A 225 4.01 7.76 -11.76
N TRP A 226 5.06 6.98 -11.56
CA TRP A 226 5.11 5.91 -10.59
C TRP A 226 6.43 6.02 -9.82
N ALA A 227 6.45 5.53 -8.59
CA ALA A 227 7.61 5.62 -7.72
C ALA A 227 7.98 4.24 -7.18
N THR A 228 9.27 4.08 -6.87
CA THR A 228 9.82 2.88 -6.23
C THR A 228 10.63 3.27 -5.02
N GLY A 229 10.64 2.40 -4.00
CA GLY A 229 11.51 2.54 -2.82
C GLY A 229 12.36 1.28 -2.62
N SER A 230 13.63 1.46 -2.24
CA SER A 230 14.60 0.36 -2.18
C SER A 230 15.44 0.32 -0.89
N ALA A 231 16.06 -0.84 -0.67
CA ALA A 231 17.15 -1.06 0.26
C ALA A 231 18.37 -0.15 0.04
N ASP A 232 18.55 0.42 -1.16
CA ASP A 232 19.63 1.37 -1.45
C ASP A 232 19.39 2.79 -0.88
N SER A 233 18.33 2.94 -0.08
CA SER A 233 17.92 4.20 0.58
C SER A 233 17.42 5.28 -0.36
N LEU A 234 17.17 4.94 -1.63
CA LEU A 234 16.61 5.84 -2.61
C LEU A 234 15.13 5.56 -2.85
N ILE A 235 14.44 6.63 -3.23
CA ILE A 235 13.20 6.54 -4.00
C ILE A 235 13.51 6.98 -5.40
N ALA A 236 13.12 6.21 -6.40
CA ALA A 236 13.15 6.64 -7.80
C ALA A 236 11.73 6.98 -8.26
N LEU A 237 11.59 8.11 -8.95
CA LEU A 237 10.34 8.58 -9.55
C LEU A 237 10.48 8.51 -11.06
N TRP A 238 9.50 7.90 -11.69
CA TRP A 238 9.52 7.54 -13.08
C TRP A 238 8.34 8.15 -13.81
N ASP A 239 8.59 8.64 -15.02
CA ASP A 239 7.52 9.00 -15.95
C ASP A 239 6.79 7.74 -16.43
N ILE A 240 5.46 7.78 -16.46
CA ILE A 240 4.65 6.61 -16.85
C ILE A 240 4.61 6.39 -18.36
N GLU A 241 4.72 7.44 -19.17
CA GLU A 241 4.63 7.37 -20.64
C GLU A 241 6.00 7.08 -21.25
N GLU A 242 7.04 7.75 -20.75
CA GLU A 242 8.40 7.68 -21.29
C GLU A 242 9.27 6.62 -20.59
N SER A 243 8.81 6.05 -19.47
CA SER A 243 9.56 5.07 -18.65
C SER A 243 10.95 5.55 -18.20
N ILE A 244 11.17 6.86 -18.08
CA ILE A 244 12.44 7.44 -17.65
C ILE A 244 12.41 7.83 -16.17
N CYS A 245 13.53 7.64 -15.47
CA CYS A 245 13.71 8.15 -14.12
C CYS A 245 13.86 9.67 -14.16
N ILE A 246 12.85 10.38 -13.65
CA ILE A 246 12.84 11.84 -13.64
C ILE A 246 13.49 12.42 -12.38
N ARG A 247 13.44 11.69 -11.25
CA ARG A 247 14.00 12.14 -9.97
C ARG A 247 14.41 10.96 -9.10
N THR A 248 15.39 11.20 -8.25
CA THR A 248 15.71 10.34 -7.11
C THR A 248 15.69 11.14 -5.81
N PHE A 249 15.13 10.56 -4.76
CA PHE A 249 15.10 11.17 -3.42
C PHE A 249 16.01 10.36 -2.49
N ALA A 250 17.15 10.95 -2.11
CA ALA A 250 18.04 10.41 -1.10
C ALA A 250 17.65 10.93 0.29
N ARG A 251 17.51 10.02 1.27
CA ARG A 251 17.00 10.33 2.62
C ARG A 251 17.86 9.83 3.77
N GLY A 252 19.10 9.47 3.49
CA GLY A 252 20.04 8.90 4.45
C GLY A 252 20.46 7.48 4.03
N ASP A 253 20.63 6.62 5.03
CA ASP A 253 21.27 5.31 4.96
C ASP A 253 20.32 4.14 5.29
N GLU A 254 19.01 4.34 5.09
CA GLU A 254 17.99 3.37 5.48
C GLU A 254 17.05 2.98 4.35
N ALA A 255 16.64 1.71 4.36
CA ALA A 255 15.75 1.12 3.37
C ALA A 255 14.37 1.77 3.33
N VAL A 256 13.87 2.04 2.13
CA VAL A 256 12.50 2.54 1.92
C VAL A 256 11.55 1.35 1.82
N GLN A 257 10.77 1.12 2.87
CA GLN A 257 9.87 -0.04 2.98
C GLN A 257 8.46 0.24 2.47
N SER A 258 8.01 1.49 2.53
CA SER A 258 6.68 1.87 2.05
C SER A 258 6.70 3.30 1.54
N ILE A 259 5.99 3.52 0.43
CA ILE A 259 5.77 4.83 -0.17
C ILE A 259 4.27 5.02 -0.40
N GLY A 260 3.84 6.28 -0.55
CA GLY A 260 2.46 6.60 -0.90
C GLY A 260 2.32 8.00 -1.47
N PHE A 261 1.61 8.14 -2.59
CA PHE A 261 1.25 9.44 -3.16
C PHE A 261 0.03 10.06 -2.46
N SER A 262 0.04 11.38 -2.28
CA SER A 262 -1.17 12.12 -1.93
C SER A 262 -2.17 12.07 -3.09
N HIS A 263 -3.46 12.20 -2.77
CA HIS A 263 -4.54 12.07 -3.77
C HIS A 263 -4.48 13.06 -4.94
N ASP A 264 -3.78 14.18 -4.78
CA ASP A 264 -3.57 15.18 -5.80
C ASP A 264 -2.26 14.98 -6.58
N GLY A 265 -1.41 14.05 -6.16
CA GLY A 265 -0.10 13.78 -6.75
C GLY A 265 0.97 14.81 -6.39
N GLU A 266 0.71 15.74 -5.47
CA GLU A 266 1.68 16.80 -5.13
C GLU A 266 2.73 16.34 -4.10
N LEU A 267 2.36 15.42 -3.22
CA LEU A 267 3.24 14.90 -2.17
C LEU A 267 3.48 13.40 -2.33
N LEU A 268 4.69 12.99 -1.98
CA LEU A 268 5.05 11.60 -1.74
C LEU A 268 5.42 11.47 -0.26
N ALA A 269 4.82 10.51 0.44
CA ALA A 269 5.25 10.08 1.75
C ALA A 269 6.06 8.81 1.59
N ALA A 270 7.07 8.62 2.44
CA ALA A 270 7.74 7.35 2.48
C ALA A 270 8.35 7.05 3.84
N ALA A 271 8.23 5.78 4.22
CA ALA A 271 8.53 5.27 5.54
C ALA A 271 9.69 4.28 5.51
N SER A 272 10.40 4.24 6.63
CA SER A 272 11.48 3.31 6.94
C SER A 272 11.30 2.85 8.39
N PRO A 273 11.73 1.64 8.75
CA PRO A 273 11.80 1.21 10.14
C PRO A 273 12.60 2.19 10.98
N GLU A 274 12.13 2.48 12.20
CA GLU A 274 12.81 3.28 13.22
C GLU A 274 13.23 4.70 12.79
N ARG A 275 12.69 5.21 11.68
CA ARG A 275 12.96 6.56 11.17
C ARG A 275 11.66 7.34 11.00
N PRO A 276 11.74 8.68 10.94
CA PRO A 276 10.60 9.51 10.58
C PRO A 276 10.06 9.16 9.19
N ILE A 277 8.77 9.42 8.97
CA ILE A 277 8.18 9.42 7.63
C ILE A 277 8.58 10.71 6.94
N TYR A 278 9.32 10.62 5.84
CA TYR A 278 9.72 11.78 5.05
C TYR A 278 8.64 12.11 4.02
N ILE A 279 8.34 13.40 3.87
CA ILE A 279 7.40 13.93 2.90
C ILE A 279 8.16 14.83 1.92
N MET A 280 7.99 14.57 0.63
CA MET A 280 8.62 15.31 -0.45
C MET A 280 7.55 15.84 -1.38
N HIS A 281 7.83 16.98 -1.99
CA HIS A 281 7.03 17.51 -3.08
C HIS A 281 7.48 16.88 -4.39
N VAL A 282 6.53 16.27 -5.11
CA VAL A 282 6.78 15.42 -6.28
C VAL A 282 7.42 16.21 -7.41
N GLU A 283 6.82 17.34 -7.78
CA GLU A 283 7.25 18.12 -8.94
C GLU A 283 8.58 18.82 -8.74
N THR A 284 8.89 19.30 -7.54
CA THR A 284 10.15 20.03 -7.29
C THR A 284 11.28 19.11 -6.86
N GLY A 285 10.98 17.87 -6.48
CA GLY A 285 11.95 16.95 -5.91
C GLY A 285 12.40 17.31 -4.49
N GLN A 286 11.76 18.29 -3.84
CA GLN A 286 12.26 18.85 -2.59
C GLN A 286 11.61 18.20 -1.37
N TYR A 287 12.42 17.96 -0.34
CA TYR A 287 11.96 17.63 1.00
C TYR A 287 11.13 18.78 1.57
N VAL A 288 9.92 18.48 2.06
CA VAL A 288 9.01 19.48 2.65
C VAL A 288 8.72 19.25 4.13
N GLY A 289 9.04 18.08 4.67
CA GLY A 289 8.90 17.85 6.11
C GLY A 289 8.89 16.38 6.46
N HIS A 290 8.78 16.08 7.75
CA HIS A 290 8.68 14.71 8.23
C HIS A 290 7.68 14.59 9.38
N VAL A 291 7.25 13.37 9.64
CA VAL A 291 6.45 13.00 10.82
C VAL A 291 7.25 12.02 11.65
N ASP A 292 7.40 12.29 12.95
CA ASP A 292 8.05 11.37 13.88
C ASP A 292 7.16 10.15 14.13
N THR A 293 7.78 8.97 14.15
CA THR A 293 7.12 7.67 14.40
C THR A 293 7.26 7.25 15.87
N PHE A 294 7.60 8.22 16.72
CA PHE A 294 7.88 8.12 18.14
C PHE A 294 9.04 7.18 18.48
N GLY A 295 9.91 6.87 17.51
CA GLY A 295 10.94 5.84 17.62
C GLY A 295 10.36 4.42 17.58
N GLY A 296 9.34 4.21 16.75
CA GLY A 296 8.79 2.90 16.44
C GLY A 296 8.88 2.60 14.94
N SER A 297 9.03 1.32 14.61
CA SER A 297 9.00 0.82 13.23
C SER A 297 7.69 1.16 12.53
N THR A 298 7.77 1.85 11.38
CA THR A 298 6.64 2.10 10.48
C THR A 298 6.85 1.33 9.19
N ASN A 299 5.92 0.42 8.88
CA ASN A 299 6.02 -0.45 7.70
C ASN A 299 4.94 -0.14 6.65
N THR A 300 4.01 0.77 6.94
CA THR A 300 2.90 1.08 6.03
C THR A 300 2.43 2.52 6.22
N VAL A 301 2.21 3.19 5.08
CA VAL A 301 1.60 4.52 4.99
C VAL A 301 0.44 4.46 3.99
N ALA A 302 -0.61 5.24 4.22
CA ALA A 302 -1.75 5.33 3.31
C ALA A 302 -2.35 6.74 3.31
N TRP A 303 -2.37 7.39 2.15
CA TRP A 303 -3.03 8.68 1.98
C TRP A 303 -4.54 8.53 1.81
N HIS A 304 -5.29 9.47 2.38
CA HIS A 304 -6.72 9.58 2.16
C HIS A 304 -7.01 9.96 0.70
N PRO A 305 -8.01 9.35 0.03
CA PRO A 305 -8.23 9.46 -1.41
C PRO A 305 -8.71 10.84 -1.89
N THR A 306 -9.08 11.75 -0.98
CA THR A 306 -9.56 13.09 -1.32
C THR A 306 -9.06 14.22 -0.41
N LYS A 307 -8.16 13.93 0.54
CA LYS A 307 -7.70 14.90 1.54
C LYS A 307 -6.22 14.68 1.80
N HIS A 308 -5.49 15.71 2.23
CA HIS A 308 -4.10 15.60 2.69
C HIS A 308 -4.00 14.99 4.09
N TRP A 309 -4.60 13.82 4.28
CA TRP A 309 -4.50 13.02 5.49
C TRP A 309 -3.63 11.81 5.21
N LEU A 310 -2.59 11.63 6.03
CA LEU A 310 -1.67 10.50 5.96
C LEU A 310 -1.91 9.59 7.16
N ALA A 311 -2.37 8.37 6.90
CA ALA A 311 -2.41 7.30 7.89
C ALA A 311 -1.09 6.55 7.90
N TYR A 312 -0.63 6.16 9.08
CA TYR A 312 0.55 5.32 9.24
C TYR A 312 0.45 4.51 10.53
N ALA A 313 1.13 3.37 10.58
CA ALA A 313 1.24 2.55 11.78
C ALA A 313 2.66 2.62 12.33
N ALA A 314 2.81 2.92 13.62
CA ALA A 314 4.10 2.94 14.30
C ALA A 314 4.13 1.89 15.43
N VAL A 315 5.20 1.08 15.49
CA VAL A 315 5.33 -0.04 16.42
C VAL A 315 6.50 0.21 17.36
N LYS A 316 6.27 0.90 18.49
CA LYS A 316 7.26 1.00 19.59
C LYS A 316 6.96 0.10 20.79
N ALA A 317 5.68 -0.15 21.07
CA ALA A 317 5.24 -1.09 22.12
C ALA A 317 3.78 -1.55 21.96
N ASP A 318 2.93 -0.77 21.28
CA ASP A 318 1.52 -1.04 21.10
C ASP A 318 1.11 -1.27 19.64
N GLY A 319 1.78 -0.72 18.63
CA GLY A 319 1.39 -0.96 17.24
C GLY A 319 0.07 -0.28 16.92
N ALA A 320 0.08 1.05 16.95
CA ALA A 320 -1.13 1.84 16.81
C ALA A 320 -1.14 2.63 15.50
N ILE A 321 -2.33 3.04 15.09
CA ILE A 321 -2.56 3.83 13.88
C ILE A 321 -2.52 5.30 14.25
N HIS A 322 -1.83 6.09 13.45
CA HIS A 322 -1.70 7.53 13.62
C HIS A 322 -2.13 8.24 12.34
N LEU A 323 -2.70 9.44 12.47
CA LEU A 323 -3.04 10.28 11.32
C LEU A 323 -2.37 11.65 11.39
N LEU A 324 -1.64 12.01 10.34
CA LEU A 324 -1.25 13.40 10.09
C LEU A 324 -2.30 14.07 9.21
N GLN A 325 -2.86 15.20 9.65
CA GLN A 325 -3.78 16.01 8.83
C GLN A 325 -3.07 17.28 8.39
N ILE A 326 -2.69 17.35 7.12
CA ILE A 326 -2.07 18.55 6.55
C ILE A 326 -3.19 19.54 6.20
N PRO A 327 -3.21 20.75 6.79
CA PRO A 327 -4.28 21.71 6.54
C PRO A 327 -4.23 22.22 5.10
N ASN A 328 -5.39 22.60 4.55
CA ASN A 328 -5.49 23.19 3.21
C ASN A 328 -4.92 24.63 3.15
N VAL A 329 -4.83 25.32 4.29
CA VAL A 329 -4.33 26.71 4.44
C VAL A 329 -3.56 26.88 5.74
#